data_AF-G5J1D3-F1
#
_entry.id   AF-G5J1D3-F1
#
_cell.length_a   1.000
_cell.length_b   1.000
_cell.length_c   1.000
_cell.angle_alpha   90.00
_cell.angle_beta   90.00
_cell.angle_gamma   90.00
#
_symmetry.space_group_name_H-M   'P 1'
#
loop_
_entity.id
_entity.type
_entity.pdbx_description
1 polymer ?
#
loop_
_entity_poly.entity_id
_entity_poly.type
_entity_poly.pdbx_seq_one_letter_code
_entity_poly.pdbx_strand_id
1 'polypeptide(L)'
;MLLLAAYPSYIFWRYGFSATNPLLLNRNSDEFIYKTLTTSGGVYSIAYSPDGKYLASGENDTIKIWDIETGRVVRTLTGDLSWASSIVYSPDGKYLAAGGYFGTITIWRVGR
;
A
#
# COMPACT_ATOMS: atom_id res chain seq x y z
N MET A 1 37.97 -29.03 19.12
CA MET A 1 36.73 -29.82 19.29
C MET A 1 35.56 -28.86 19.08
N LEU A 2 34.85 -29.02 17.97
CA LEU A 2 33.70 -28.19 17.59
C LEU A 2 32.50 -28.50 18.50
N LEU A 3 31.71 -27.50 18.88
CA LEU A 3 30.27 -27.66 19.04
C LEU A 3 29.55 -26.35 18.67
N LEU A 4 28.81 -26.40 17.56
CA LEU A 4 27.83 -25.40 17.16
C LEU A 4 26.50 -25.73 17.84
N ALA A 5 25.81 -24.72 18.37
CA ALA A 5 24.37 -24.74 18.56
C ALA A 5 23.81 -23.35 18.23
N ALA A 6 22.77 -23.34 17.40
CA ALA A 6 22.20 -22.20 16.71
C ALA A 6 21.01 -21.59 17.46
N TYR A 7 20.85 -20.27 17.36
CA TYR A 7 19.57 -19.57 17.21
C TYR A 7 19.80 -18.24 16.46
N PRO A 8 19.25 -18.04 15.24
CA PRO A 8 19.16 -16.73 14.59
C PRO A 8 17.95 -16.00 15.20
N SER A 9 17.86 -14.67 15.33
CA SER A 9 18.47 -13.60 14.56
C SER A 9 18.10 -12.29 15.23
N TYR A 10 18.99 -11.72 16.04
CA TYR A 10 19.00 -10.29 16.35
C TYR A 10 20.46 -9.88 16.56
N ILE A 11 21.13 -9.45 15.50
CA ILE A 11 22.37 -8.69 15.62
C ILE A 11 22.04 -7.26 15.22
N PHE A 12 21.99 -6.40 16.22
CA PHE A 12 21.98 -4.94 16.05
C PHE A 12 23.37 -4.50 15.57
N TRP A 13 23.46 -3.79 14.45
CA TRP A 13 24.60 -2.91 14.19
C TRP A 13 24.12 -1.45 14.21
N ARG A 14 24.70 -0.72 15.16
CA ARG A 14 24.53 0.70 15.43
C ARG A 14 25.56 1.46 14.58
N TYR A 15 25.07 2.41 13.76
CA TYR A 15 25.80 3.49 13.05
C TYR A 15 27.12 3.15 12.34
N GLY A 16 27.11 3.27 11.01
CA GLY A 16 28.33 3.32 10.20
C GLY A 16 28.08 3.44 8.71
N PHE A 17 27.40 4.50 8.25
CA PHE A 17 27.38 4.82 6.82
C PHE A 17 28.72 5.48 6.44
N SER A 18 29.58 4.72 5.76
CA SER A 18 30.73 5.25 5.00
C SER A 18 30.49 4.95 3.52
N ALA A 19 30.46 6.02 2.71
CA ALA A 19 30.09 5.99 1.31
C ALA A 19 31.24 5.52 0.40
N THR A 20 31.60 4.23 0.44
CA THR A 20 32.50 3.64 -0.57
C THR A 20 32.29 2.12 -0.71
N ASN A 21 31.11 1.66 -1.11
CA ASN A 21 31.04 0.30 -1.66
C ASN A 21 30.01 0.17 -2.80
N PRO A 22 30.44 0.10 -4.07
CA PRO A 22 29.57 -0.10 -5.21
C PRO A 22 29.11 -1.57 -5.39
N LEU A 23 29.26 -2.43 -4.38
CA LEU A 23 28.96 -3.88 -4.45
C LEU A 23 27.79 -4.38 -3.60
N LEU A 24 26.91 -3.51 -3.11
CA LEU A 24 25.63 -3.97 -2.55
C LEU A 24 24.60 -4.21 -3.66
N LEU A 25 24.92 -5.13 -4.59
CA LEU A 25 23.89 -5.91 -5.30
C LEU A 25 23.39 -7.00 -4.35
N ASN A 26 22.79 -6.61 -3.22
CA ASN A 26 21.98 -7.52 -2.42
C ASN A 26 20.52 -7.22 -2.74
N ARG A 27 20.03 -7.77 -3.84
CA ARG A 27 18.63 -7.64 -4.25
C ARG A 27 17.73 -8.57 -3.42
N ASN A 28 17.64 -8.30 -2.13
CA ASN A 28 16.47 -8.73 -1.38
C ASN A 28 15.49 -7.56 -1.46
N SER A 29 14.45 -7.68 -2.30
CA SER A 29 13.39 -6.68 -2.47
C SER A 29 12.79 -6.22 -1.14
N ASP A 30 12.87 -7.07 -0.14
CA ASP A 30 12.29 -6.91 1.18
C ASP A 30 12.99 -5.84 2.02
N GLU A 31 14.20 -5.40 1.64
CA GLU A 31 14.91 -4.29 2.30
C GLU A 31 14.24 -2.93 1.99
N PHE A 32 13.49 -2.82 0.89
CA PHE A 32 12.84 -1.58 0.46
C PHE A 32 11.32 -1.58 0.63
N ILE A 33 10.71 -2.69 1.05
CA ILE A 33 9.26 -2.78 1.26
C ILE A 33 8.92 -2.18 2.63
N TYR A 34 8.19 -1.06 2.64
CA TYR A 34 7.67 -0.49 3.88
C TYR A 34 6.54 -1.35 4.48
N LYS A 35 5.58 -1.76 3.65
CA LYS A 35 4.41 -2.54 4.07
C LYS A 35 3.72 -3.23 2.90
N THR A 36 3.20 -4.43 3.15
CA THR A 36 2.36 -5.18 2.21
C THR A 36 0.94 -5.26 2.73
N LEU A 37 -0.04 -4.85 1.93
CA LEU A 37 -1.46 -4.93 2.23
C LEU A 37 -2.07 -6.05 1.39
N THR A 38 -2.79 -6.98 2.02
CA THR A 38 -3.31 -8.18 1.34
C THR A 38 -4.82 -8.11 1.17
N THR A 39 -5.29 -8.41 -0.04
CA THR A 39 -6.71 -8.54 -0.37
C THR A 39 -6.96 -9.86 -1.11
N SER A 40 -8.21 -10.30 -1.13
CA SER A 40 -8.64 -11.53 -1.80
C SER A 40 -8.92 -11.35 -3.30
N GLY A 41 -9.02 -10.10 -3.77
CA GLY A 41 -9.30 -9.76 -5.17
C GLY A 41 -8.07 -9.24 -5.93
N GLY A 42 -8.18 -9.14 -7.26
CA GLY A 42 -7.21 -8.41 -8.06
C GLY A 42 -7.27 -6.91 -7.75
N VAL A 43 -6.11 -6.28 -7.59
CA VAL A 43 -6.00 -4.83 -7.42
C VAL A 43 -5.62 -4.21 -8.77
N TYR A 44 -6.49 -3.37 -9.31
CA TYR A 44 -6.34 -2.77 -10.64
C TYR A 44 -5.88 -1.31 -10.59
N SER A 45 -6.16 -0.63 -9.47
CA SER A 45 -5.83 0.79 -9.29
C SER A 45 -5.55 1.09 -7.82
N ILE A 46 -4.70 2.08 -7.56
CA ILE A 46 -4.43 2.59 -6.21
C ILE A 46 -4.33 4.12 -6.21
N ALA A 47 -4.67 4.75 -5.09
CA ALA A 47 -4.50 6.18 -4.90
C ALA A 47 -4.16 6.51 -3.44
N TYR A 48 -3.13 7.32 -3.22
CA TYR A 48 -2.83 7.86 -1.90
C TYR A 48 -3.77 9.02 -1.55
N SER A 49 -4.19 9.11 -0.29
CA SER A 49 -4.77 10.33 0.23
C SER A 49 -3.71 11.45 0.27
N PRO A 50 -4.11 12.73 0.14
CA PRO A 50 -3.15 13.84 0.13
C PRO A 50 -2.37 13.99 1.44
N ASP A 51 -2.92 13.53 2.55
CA ASP A 51 -2.25 13.51 3.86
C ASP A 51 -1.32 12.31 4.04
N GLY A 52 -1.27 11.38 3.08
CA GLY A 52 -0.43 10.18 3.10
C GLY A 52 -0.81 9.14 4.15
N LYS A 53 -1.94 9.32 4.87
CA LYS A 53 -2.36 8.39 5.94
C LYS A 53 -3.16 7.21 5.41
N TYR A 54 -3.82 7.40 4.27
CA TYR A 54 -4.71 6.42 3.69
C TYR A 54 -4.29 6.05 2.27
N LEU A 55 -4.54 4.79 1.91
CA LEU A 55 -4.45 4.30 0.54
C LEU A 55 -5.83 3.81 0.13
N ALA A 56 -6.28 4.17 -1.07
CA ALA A 56 -7.42 3.52 -1.71
C ALA A 56 -6.91 2.47 -2.70
N SER A 57 -7.55 1.30 -2.74
CA SER A 57 -7.29 0.25 -3.72
C SER A 57 -8.59 -0.17 -4.41
N GLY A 58 -8.56 -0.20 -5.74
CA GLY A 58 -9.66 -0.60 -6.60
C GLY A 58 -9.59 -2.07 -6.94
N GLU A 59 -10.64 -2.78 -6.57
CA GLU A 59 -10.86 -4.18 -6.93
C GLU A 59 -12.00 -4.26 -7.95
N ASN A 60 -12.53 -5.47 -8.21
CA ASN A 60 -13.60 -5.69 -9.19
C ASN A 60 -14.76 -4.71 -9.00
N ASP A 61 -15.46 -4.78 -7.87
CA ASP A 61 -16.68 -3.99 -7.65
C ASP A 61 -16.60 -3.12 -6.39
N THR A 62 -15.42 -3.06 -5.78
CA THR A 62 -15.22 -2.38 -4.50
C THR A 62 -13.94 -1.58 -4.47
N ILE A 63 -13.95 -0.54 -3.64
CA ILE A 63 -12.74 0.20 -3.28
C ILE A 63 -12.52 0.03 -1.79
N LYS A 64 -11.34 -0.44 -1.41
CA LYS A 64 -10.93 -0.51 0.00
C LYS A 64 -10.07 0.71 0.33
N ILE A 65 -10.36 1.34 1.47
CA ILE A 65 -9.52 2.37 2.06
C ILE A 65 -8.76 1.74 3.22
N TRP A 66 -7.44 1.83 3.15
CA TRP A 66 -6.49 1.28 4.10
C TRP A 66 -5.91 2.41 4.93
N ASP A 67 -5.85 2.20 6.24
CA ASP A 67 -4.98 2.99 7.10
C ASP A 67 -3.56 2.42 6.99
N ILE A 68 -2.61 3.27 6.59
CA ILE A 68 -1.26 2.83 6.25
C ILE A 68 -0.46 2.49 7.50
N GLU A 69 -0.71 3.15 8.63
CA GLU A 69 -0.01 2.92 9.88
C GLU A 69 -0.38 1.55 10.47
N THR A 70 -1.66 1.23 10.48
CA THR A 70 -2.18 -0.03 11.02
C THR A 70 -2.21 -1.17 10.01
N GLY A 71 -2.19 -0.85 8.70
CA GLY A 71 -2.35 -1.81 7.62
C GLY A 71 -3.76 -2.41 7.51
N ARG A 72 -4.75 -1.79 8.17
CA ARG A 72 -6.12 -2.30 8.23
C ARG A 72 -7.02 -1.57 7.25
N VAL A 73 -8.02 -2.29 6.73
CA VAL A 73 -9.11 -1.69 5.97
C VAL A 73 -9.99 -0.91 6.95
N VAL A 74 -10.09 0.41 6.76
CA VAL A 74 -10.93 1.30 7.57
C VAL A 74 -12.28 1.56 6.92
N ARG A 75 -12.38 1.39 5.60
CA ARG A 75 -13.63 1.52 4.86
C ARG A 75 -13.62 0.68 3.60
N THR A 76 -14.78 0.15 3.23
CA THR A 76 -15.03 -0.42 1.91
C THR A 76 -16.16 0.37 1.26
N LEU A 77 -15.91 0.88 0.07
CA LEU A 77 -16.85 1.59 -0.76
C LEU A 77 -17.35 0.63 -1.84
N THR A 78 -18.66 0.48 -1.93
CA THR A 78 -19.33 -0.25 -2.99
C THR A 78 -19.99 0.73 -3.93
N GLY A 79 -20.08 0.35 -5.20
CA GLY A 79 -20.75 1.09 -6.25
C GLY A 79 -20.74 0.28 -7.54
N ASP A 80 -21.42 0.79 -8.56
CA ASP A 80 -21.46 0.16 -9.89
C ASP A 80 -20.15 0.43 -10.64
N LEU A 81 -19.06 -0.15 -10.11
CA LEU A 81 -17.70 0.13 -10.52
C LEU A 81 -17.10 -0.91 -11.44
N SER A 82 -17.81 -2.01 -11.71
CA SER A 82 -17.45 -3.12 -12.61
C SER A 82 -16.06 -2.94 -13.23
N TRP A 83 -15.04 -3.41 -12.53
CA TRP A 83 -13.62 -3.10 -12.73
C TRP A 83 -13.26 -1.62 -12.55
N ALA A 84 -13.01 -1.21 -11.31
CA ALA A 84 -12.54 0.13 -10.99
C ALA A 84 -11.17 0.38 -11.65
N SER A 85 -11.19 1.05 -12.80
CA SER A 85 -10.01 1.20 -13.66
C SER A 85 -9.14 2.40 -13.27
N SER A 86 -9.72 3.37 -12.56
CA SER A 86 -9.01 4.57 -12.09
C SER A 86 -9.62 5.04 -10.79
N ILE A 87 -8.77 5.36 -9.81
CA ILE A 87 -9.15 5.96 -8.52
C ILE A 87 -8.30 7.19 -8.29
N VAL A 88 -8.93 8.28 -7.83
CA VAL A 88 -8.23 9.52 -7.48
C VAL A 88 -8.81 10.15 -6.22
N TYR A 89 -7.93 10.61 -5.32
CA TYR A 89 -8.33 11.50 -4.24
C TYR A 89 -8.41 12.94 -4.74
N SER A 90 -9.36 13.71 -4.21
CA SER A 90 -9.30 15.17 -4.34
C SER A 90 -8.07 15.71 -3.60
N PRO A 91 -7.47 16.82 -4.06
CA PRO A 91 -6.29 17.41 -3.40
C PRO A 91 -6.51 17.79 -1.93
N ASP A 92 -7.76 18.07 -1.55
CA ASP A 92 -8.14 18.38 -0.17
C ASP A 92 -8.50 17.14 0.67
N GLY A 93 -8.44 15.94 0.09
CA GLY A 93 -8.70 14.66 0.76
C GLY A 93 -10.16 14.40 1.13
N LYS A 94 -11.09 15.28 0.73
CA LYS A 94 -12.51 15.14 1.11
C LYS A 94 -13.25 14.17 0.23
N TYR A 95 -12.82 14.01 -1.02
CA TYR A 95 -13.50 13.20 -2.02
C TYR A 95 -12.58 12.15 -2.59
N LEU A 96 -13.19 11.03 -2.97
CA LEU A 96 -12.58 10.00 -3.79
C LEU A 96 -13.46 9.83 -5.02
N ALA A 97 -12.87 9.82 -6.21
CA ALA A 97 -13.58 9.53 -7.44
C ALA A 97 -13.03 8.23 -8.04
N ALA A 98 -13.92 7.44 -8.65
CA ALA A 98 -13.52 6.28 -9.43
C ALA A 98 -14.35 6.12 -10.68
N GLY A 99 -13.69 5.69 -11.76
CA GLY A 99 -14.33 5.33 -13.02
C GLY A 99 -14.59 3.83 -13.11
N GLY A 100 -15.83 3.46 -13.46
CA GLY A 100 -16.22 2.10 -13.79
C GLY A 100 -16.16 1.82 -15.30
N TYR A 101 -16.11 0.55 -15.67
CA TYR A 101 -15.97 0.11 -17.07
C TYR A 101 -17.11 0.59 -17.99
N PHE A 102 -18.34 0.74 -17.47
CA PHE A 102 -19.51 1.17 -18.26
C PHE A 102 -19.67 2.70 -18.35
N GLY A 103 -18.59 3.46 -18.14
CA GLY A 103 -18.62 4.93 -18.24
C GLY A 103 -19.29 5.61 -17.05
N THR A 104 -19.51 4.90 -15.95
CA THR A 104 -19.97 5.48 -14.68
C THR A 104 -18.80 6.11 -13.94
N ILE A 105 -19.02 7.30 -13.37
CA ILE A 105 -18.08 7.92 -12.42
C ILE A 105 -18.82 8.04 -11.10
N THR A 106 -18.27 7.42 -10.06
CA THR A 106 -18.81 7.54 -8.70
C THR A 106 -17.89 8.36 -7.84
N ILE A 107 -18.46 9.27 -7.04
CA ILE A 107 -17.74 10.15 -6.12
C ILE A 107 -18.26 9.89 -4.71
N TRP A 108 -17.35 9.61 -3.79
CA TRP A 108 -17.66 9.45 -2.37
C TRP A 108 -17.03 10.57 -1.55
N ARG A 109 -17.73 10.95 -0.47
CA ARG A 109 -17.14 11.75 0.60
C ARG A 109 -16.39 10.81 1.56
N VAL A 110 -15.07 10.99 1.65
CA VAL A 110 -14.16 10.15 2.45
C VAL A 110 -13.52 10.93 3.59
N GLY A 111 -13.36 12.26 3.44
CA GLY A 111 -12.89 13.18 4.47
C GLY A 111 -13.95 14.19 4.91
N ARG A 112 -13.70 14.90 6.02
CA ARG A 112 -14.56 15.98 6.50
C ARG A 112 -14.26 17.30 5.81
#